data_AF-A0A812SDU2-F1
#
_entry.id   AF-A0A812SDU2-F1
#
_cell.length_a   1.000
_cell.length_b   1.000
_cell.length_c   1.000
_cell.angle_alpha   90.00
_cell.angle_beta   90.00
_cell.angle_gamma   90.00
#
_symmetry.space_group_name_H-M   'P 1'
#
loop_
_entity.id
_entity.type
_entity.pdbx_description
1 polymer ?
#
loop_
_entity_poly.entity_id
_entity_poly.type
_entity_poly.pdbx_seq_one_letter_code
_entity_poly.pdbx_strand_id
1 'polypeptide(L)'
;MILASACRPPLITLLFVLLAGCGQCHDGSDDELLAAIKRQMDSVPEPPVDLRQIPKELRCTYCNAIASTFTIALEAKSKALPRSRQGLMNEEEYIHALQDACEKPVRPGELEALPAEARHLTWLCRDILQTLGEEDIWELFRKHAQVPAVHLCSKKLRLCPKDRQRKRGDGAKSDL
;
A
#
# COMPACT_ATOMS: atom_id res chain seq x y z
N MET A 1 61.93 -25.47 -2.31
CA MET A 1 60.51 -25.55 -2.72
C MET A 1 60.18 -24.29 -3.49
N ILE A 2 59.47 -24.47 -4.60
CA ILE A 2 59.42 -23.61 -5.79
C ILE A 2 58.43 -22.46 -5.62
N LEU A 3 58.75 -21.33 -6.27
CA LEU A 3 58.01 -20.07 -6.38
C LEU A 3 56.63 -20.19 -7.04
N ALA A 4 55.72 -19.26 -6.67
CA ALA A 4 54.83 -18.45 -7.55
C ALA A 4 53.73 -17.85 -6.64
N SER A 5 53.49 -16.55 -6.46
CA SER A 5 53.51 -15.38 -7.37
C SER A 5 52.69 -15.59 -8.64
N ALA A 6 51.40 -15.23 -8.58
CA ALA A 6 50.68 -14.62 -9.70
C ALA A 6 49.36 -14.04 -9.15
N CYS A 7 49.22 -12.72 -9.11
CA CYS A 7 48.83 -11.86 -10.24
C CYS A 7 47.31 -11.88 -10.44
N ARG A 8 46.65 -10.86 -9.89
CA ARG A 8 45.30 -10.44 -10.28
C ARG A 8 45.32 -10.14 -11.78
N PRO A 9 44.47 -10.77 -12.62
CA PRO A 9 44.20 -10.20 -13.93
C PRO A 9 43.23 -9.01 -13.79
N PRO A 10 43.51 -7.89 -14.46
CA PRO A 10 42.58 -6.77 -14.56
C PRO A 10 41.43 -7.07 -15.53
N LEU A 11 40.34 -6.35 -15.29
CA LEU A 11 39.02 -6.25 -15.91
C LEU A 11 38.89 -6.21 -17.45
N ILE A 12 39.91 -6.54 -18.26
CA ILE A 12 39.93 -6.22 -19.70
C ILE A 12 39.94 -7.46 -20.63
N THR A 13 40.25 -8.66 -20.13
CA THR A 13 40.39 -9.87 -20.98
C THR A 13 39.14 -10.78 -21.01
N LEU A 14 37.98 -10.29 -20.58
CA LEU A 14 36.68 -10.96 -20.74
C LEU A 14 35.81 -10.30 -21.81
N LEU A 15 36.40 -9.40 -22.62
CA LEU A 15 35.73 -8.73 -23.73
C LEU A 15 35.98 -9.39 -25.11
N PHE A 16 36.88 -10.39 -25.21
CA PHE A 16 37.32 -10.91 -26.52
C PHE A 16 36.96 -12.38 -26.84
N VAL A 17 36.42 -13.15 -25.89
CA VAL A 17 36.05 -14.56 -26.15
C VAL A 17 34.63 -14.73 -26.71
N LEU A 18 33.78 -13.69 -26.68
CA LEU A 18 32.43 -13.73 -27.25
C LEU A 18 32.32 -13.11 -28.66
N LEU A 19 33.45 -12.80 -29.31
CA LEU A 19 33.51 -12.27 -30.68
C LEU A 19 33.86 -13.34 -31.74
N ALA A 20 33.55 -14.61 -31.47
CA ALA A 20 33.67 -15.71 -32.45
C ALA A 20 32.32 -16.43 -32.57
N GLY A 21 31.37 -15.76 -33.21
CA GLY A 21 30.02 -16.28 -33.45
C GLY A 21 29.21 -15.39 -34.38
N CYS A 22 29.76 -15.05 -35.55
CA CYS A 22 28.97 -14.44 -36.62
C CYS A 22 27.98 -15.47 -37.16
N GLY A 23 26.68 -15.19 -37.05
CA GLY A 23 25.70 -16.01 -37.76
C GLY A 23 24.26 -15.75 -37.38
N GLN A 24 23.81 -14.49 -37.33
CA GLN A 24 22.45 -14.03 -37.60
C GLN A 24 22.34 -12.55 -37.22
N CYS A 25 22.48 -11.64 -38.19
CA CYS A 25 21.92 -10.30 -38.07
C CYS A 25 20.40 -10.46 -38.19
N HIS A 26 19.76 -10.84 -37.09
CA HIS A 26 18.31 -10.76 -36.98
C HIS A 26 17.96 -9.29 -36.85
N ASP A 27 17.04 -8.82 -37.68
CA ASP A 27 16.39 -7.52 -37.67
C ASP A 27 15.47 -7.45 -36.43
N GLY A 28 16.09 -7.63 -35.26
CA GLY A 28 15.46 -7.79 -33.96
C GLY A 28 15.23 -6.44 -33.33
N SER A 29 14.11 -5.85 -33.75
CA SER A 29 13.46 -4.65 -33.25
C SER A 29 13.89 -4.22 -31.85
N ASP A 30 14.19 -2.93 -31.67
CA ASP A 30 14.36 -2.27 -30.36
C ASP A 30 13.23 -2.65 -29.36
N ASP A 31 12.06 -3.06 -29.85
CA ASP A 31 10.95 -3.61 -29.06
C ASP A 31 11.30 -4.90 -28.28
N GLU A 32 12.13 -5.79 -28.82
CA GLU A 32 12.50 -7.05 -28.16
C GLU A 32 13.51 -6.79 -27.02
N LEU A 33 14.42 -5.84 -27.22
CA LEU A 33 15.33 -5.36 -26.19
C LEU A 33 14.56 -4.63 -25.08
N LEU A 34 13.60 -3.75 -25.44
CA LEU A 34 12.71 -3.10 -24.46
C LEU A 34 11.84 -4.12 -23.72
N ALA A 35 11.32 -5.14 -24.39
CA ALA A 35 10.52 -6.20 -23.76
C ALA A 35 11.35 -7.06 -22.80
N ALA A 36 12.61 -7.36 -23.16
CA ALA A 36 13.53 -8.08 -22.30
C ALA A 36 13.93 -7.25 -21.07
N ILE A 37 14.24 -5.96 -21.25
CA ILE A 37 14.54 -5.03 -20.15
C ILE A 37 13.31 -4.87 -19.23
N LYS A 38 12.10 -4.75 -19.81
CA LYS A 38 10.85 -4.67 -19.05
C LYS A 38 10.61 -5.94 -18.21
N ARG A 39 10.79 -7.13 -18.81
CA ARG A 39 10.73 -8.41 -18.08
C ARG A 39 11.78 -8.49 -16.96
N GLN A 40 12.97 -7.93 -17.17
CA GLN A 40 14.03 -7.92 -16.16
C GLN A 40 13.70 -6.94 -15.02
N MET A 41 13.11 -5.78 -15.32
CA MET A 41 12.64 -4.83 -14.31
C MET A 41 11.42 -5.35 -13.53
N ASP A 42 10.52 -6.09 -14.18
CA ASP A 42 9.37 -6.75 -13.52
C ASP A 42 9.81 -7.91 -12.60
N SER A 43 11.03 -8.42 -12.77
CA SER A 43 11.61 -9.49 -11.93
C SER A 43 12.34 -8.99 -10.69
N VAL A 44 12.55 -7.67 -10.56
CA VAL A 44 13.11 -7.10 -9.33
C VAL A 44 12.01 -7.13 -8.27
N PRO A 45 12.15 -7.92 -7.18
CA PRO A 45 11.19 -7.88 -6.10
C PRO A 45 11.17 -6.45 -5.58
N GLU A 46 10.00 -5.81 -5.67
CA GLU A 46 9.83 -4.46 -5.17
C GLU A 46 10.28 -4.40 -3.71
N PRO A 47 11.06 -3.38 -3.32
CA PRO A 47 11.49 -3.25 -1.94
C PRO A 47 10.24 -3.20 -1.05
N PRO A 48 10.26 -3.87 0.12
CA PRO A 48 9.12 -3.86 1.02
C PRO A 48 8.77 -2.40 1.34
N VAL A 49 7.52 -2.03 1.07
CA VAL A 49 6.99 -0.72 1.46
C VAL A 49 7.05 -0.66 2.99
N ASP A 50 7.57 0.45 3.52
CA ASP A 50 7.60 0.75 4.95
C ASP A 50 6.81 2.04 5.17
N LEU A 51 6.16 2.18 6.32
CA LEU A 51 5.51 3.41 6.76
C LEU A 51 6.42 4.64 6.60
N ARG A 52 7.74 4.47 6.72
CA ARG A 52 8.74 5.54 6.49
C ARG A 52 8.71 6.12 5.08
N GLN A 53 8.30 5.34 4.08
CA GLN A 53 8.18 5.76 2.68
C GLN A 53 6.93 6.59 2.43
N ILE A 54 5.92 6.51 3.32
CA ILE A 54 4.71 7.33 3.24
C ILE A 54 5.00 8.70 3.89
N PRO A 55 4.88 9.81 3.14
CA PRO A 55 5.01 11.16 3.67
C PRO A 55 4.08 11.35 4.88
N LYS A 56 4.58 11.97 5.95
CA LYS A 56 3.83 12.09 7.22
C LYS A 56 2.52 12.84 7.02
N GLU A 57 2.50 13.77 6.08
CA GLU A 57 1.37 14.61 5.69
C GLU A 57 0.25 13.77 5.06
N LEU A 58 0.61 12.68 4.36
CA LEU A 58 -0.32 11.80 3.66
C LEU A 58 -0.80 10.62 4.51
N ARG A 59 -0.09 10.25 5.59
CA ARG A 59 -0.46 9.10 6.44
C ARG A 59 -1.88 9.19 6.99
N CYS A 60 -2.29 10.37 7.47
CA CYS A 60 -3.64 10.57 7.99
C CYS A 60 -4.68 10.48 6.86
N THR A 61 -4.40 11.10 5.71
CA THR A 61 -5.25 11.04 4.52
C THR A 61 -5.44 9.59 4.05
N TYR A 62 -4.37 8.82 3.99
CA TYR A 62 -4.40 7.41 3.57
C TYR A 62 -5.15 6.55 4.58
N CYS A 63 -4.93 6.77 5.88
CA CYS A 63 -5.68 6.05 6.90
C CYS A 63 -7.18 6.37 6.86
N ASN A 64 -7.57 7.63 6.61
CA ASN A 64 -8.97 8.01 6.43
C ASN A 64 -9.60 7.34 5.20
N ALA A 65 -8.84 7.24 4.11
CA ALA A 65 -9.28 6.54 2.89
C ALA A 65 -9.46 5.03 3.15
N ILE A 66 -8.56 4.40 3.90
CA ILE A 66 -8.66 2.99 4.29
C ILE A 66 -9.87 2.76 5.22
N ALA A 67 -10.10 3.62 6.21
CA ALA A 67 -11.28 3.54 7.06
C ALA A 67 -12.60 3.62 6.24
N SER A 68 -12.62 4.48 5.22
CA SER A 68 -13.73 4.58 4.29
C SER A 68 -13.87 3.31 3.43
N THR A 69 -12.74 2.75 2.98
CA THR A 69 -12.71 1.49 2.23
C THR A 69 -13.32 0.34 3.03
N PHE A 70 -12.91 0.16 4.30
CA PHE A 70 -13.49 -0.86 5.17
C PHE A 70 -14.99 -0.66 5.37
N THR A 71 -15.42 0.58 5.57
CA THR A 71 -16.85 0.91 5.69
C THR A 71 -17.63 0.47 4.45
N ILE A 72 -17.15 0.85 3.26
CA ILE A 72 -17.80 0.52 1.99
C ILE A 72 -17.84 -0.99 1.76
N ALA A 73 -16.73 -1.70 2.03
CA ALA A 73 -16.65 -3.14 1.83
C ALA A 73 -17.60 -3.90 2.77
N LEU A 74 -17.63 -3.55 4.05
CA LEU A 74 -18.52 -4.16 5.04
C LEU A 74 -20.00 -3.84 4.75
N GLU A 75 -20.30 -2.62 4.33
CA GLU A 75 -21.66 -2.23 3.94
C GLU A 75 -22.13 -2.97 2.69
N ALA A 76 -21.27 -3.08 1.66
CA ALA A 76 -21.56 -3.83 0.45
C ALA A 76 -21.82 -5.31 0.75
N LYS A 77 -20.98 -5.93 1.61
CA LYS A 77 -21.15 -7.32 2.02
C LYS A 77 -22.44 -7.50 2.83
N SER A 78 -22.72 -6.61 3.77
CA SER A 78 -23.95 -6.63 4.56
C SER A 78 -25.21 -6.53 3.69
N LYS A 79 -25.20 -5.67 2.67
CA LYS A 79 -26.32 -5.52 1.71
C LYS A 79 -26.49 -6.72 0.79
N ALA A 80 -25.40 -7.42 0.46
CA ALA A 80 -25.42 -8.62 -0.38
C ALA A 80 -26.00 -9.85 0.35
N LEU A 81 -26.06 -9.84 1.69
CA LEU A 81 -26.69 -10.91 2.46
C LEU A 81 -28.22 -10.89 2.31
N PRO A 82 -28.88 -12.06 2.35
CA PRO A 82 -30.33 -12.14 2.32
C PRO A 82 -30.94 -11.39 3.52
N ARG A 83 -32.15 -10.84 3.36
CA ARG A 83 -32.83 -10.03 4.40
C ARG A 83 -32.90 -10.72 5.77
N SER A 84 -32.99 -12.04 5.81
CA SER A 84 -32.99 -12.85 7.04
C SER A 84 -31.64 -12.85 7.79
N ARG A 85 -30.55 -12.46 7.14
CA ARG A 85 -29.18 -12.38 7.68
C ARG A 85 -28.58 -10.97 7.61
N GLN A 86 -29.33 -9.97 7.18
CA GLN A 86 -28.89 -8.57 7.18
C GLN A 86 -28.63 -8.14 8.64
N GLY A 87 -27.35 -7.97 8.99
CA GLY A 87 -26.89 -7.68 10.36
C GLY A 87 -26.31 -8.87 11.12
N LEU A 88 -26.36 -10.09 10.57
CA LEU A 88 -25.78 -11.32 11.13
C LEU A 88 -24.64 -11.85 10.25
N MET A 89 -23.78 -10.94 9.79
CA MET A 89 -22.59 -11.30 9.05
C MET A 89 -21.69 -12.14 9.96
N ASN A 90 -21.32 -13.33 9.48
CA ASN A 90 -20.48 -14.25 10.22
C ASN A 90 -18.99 -13.85 10.11
N GLU A 91 -18.15 -14.55 10.86
CA GLU A 91 -16.72 -14.28 10.95
C GLU A 91 -16.01 -14.34 9.60
N GLU A 92 -16.20 -15.43 8.87
CA GLU A 92 -15.60 -15.62 7.55
C GLU A 92 -16.03 -14.52 6.57
N GLU A 93 -17.29 -14.09 6.62
CA GLU A 93 -17.83 -13.07 5.73
C GLU A 93 -17.21 -11.69 5.94
N TYR A 94 -17.01 -11.25 7.18
CA TYR A 94 -16.38 -9.95 7.44
C TYR A 94 -14.87 -9.99 7.24
N ILE A 95 -14.21 -11.12 7.56
CA ILE A 95 -12.78 -11.30 7.31
C ILE A 95 -12.51 -11.19 5.82
N HIS A 96 -13.26 -11.93 4.99
CA HIS A 96 -13.11 -11.85 3.54
C HIS A 96 -13.39 -10.43 3.02
N ALA A 97 -14.44 -9.77 3.50
CA ALA A 97 -14.77 -8.41 3.06
C ALA A 97 -13.63 -7.42 3.38
N LEU A 98 -12.99 -7.54 4.55
CA LEU A 98 -11.88 -6.67 4.95
C LEU A 98 -10.59 -6.98 4.19
N GLN A 99 -10.30 -8.26 3.92
CA GLN A 99 -9.13 -8.67 3.13
C GLN A 99 -9.26 -8.22 1.66
N ASP A 100 -10.43 -8.44 1.05
CA ASP A 100 -10.74 -8.01 -0.33
C ASP A 100 -10.66 -6.47 -0.45
N ALA A 101 -11.07 -5.74 0.60
CA ALA A 101 -10.97 -4.28 0.65
C ALA A 101 -9.53 -3.78 0.48
N CYS A 102 -8.54 -4.53 0.97
CA CYS A 102 -7.13 -4.17 0.86
C CYS A 102 -6.51 -4.45 -0.51
N GLU A 103 -7.15 -5.27 -1.36
CA GLU A 103 -6.67 -5.48 -2.74
C GLU A 103 -6.86 -4.22 -3.58
N LYS A 104 -7.96 -3.49 -3.36
CA LYS A 104 -8.31 -2.28 -4.10
C LYS A 104 -8.86 -1.22 -3.16
N PRO A 105 -7.98 -0.57 -2.36
CA PRO A 105 -8.39 0.48 -1.45
C PRO A 105 -8.92 1.69 -2.20
N VAL A 106 -9.92 2.36 -1.61
CA VAL A 106 -10.47 3.62 -2.13
C VAL A 106 -9.36 4.68 -2.08
N ARG A 107 -9.20 5.39 -3.19
CA ARG A 107 -8.16 6.40 -3.33
C ARG A 107 -8.62 7.75 -2.74
N PRO A 108 -7.75 8.48 -2.05
CA PRO A 108 -8.06 9.82 -1.58
C PRO A 108 -7.99 10.84 -2.74
N GLY A 109 -9.15 11.28 -3.23
CA GLY A 109 -9.25 12.39 -4.17
C GLY A 109 -8.90 12.08 -5.64
N GLU A 110 -8.97 13.12 -6.47
CA GLU A 110 -8.86 13.13 -7.94
C GLU A 110 -7.42 13.35 -8.42
N LEU A 111 -6.44 12.82 -7.69
CA LEU A 111 -5.05 12.84 -8.13
C LEU A 111 -4.84 11.66 -9.10
N GLU A 112 -4.37 11.96 -10.31
CA GLU A 112 -4.01 10.94 -11.29
C GLU A 112 -3.11 9.89 -10.65
N ALA A 113 -3.59 8.66 -10.63
CA ALA A 113 -3.07 7.62 -9.78
C ALA A 113 -1.64 7.22 -10.16
N LEU A 114 -0.68 7.65 -9.36
CA LEU A 114 0.67 7.11 -9.45
C LEU A 114 0.67 5.67 -8.90
N PRO A 115 1.29 4.70 -9.59
CA PRO A 115 1.30 3.29 -9.15
C PRO A 115 1.92 3.12 -7.75
N ALA A 116 2.80 4.03 -7.33
CA ALA A 116 3.37 4.06 -5.99
C ALA A 116 2.32 4.31 -4.89
N GLU A 117 1.30 5.15 -5.15
CA GLU A 117 0.28 5.46 -4.15
C GLU A 117 -0.65 4.28 -3.90
N ALA A 118 -1.03 3.55 -4.96
CA ALA A 118 -1.82 2.33 -4.83
C ALA A 118 -1.08 1.29 -3.98
N ARG A 119 0.23 1.13 -4.18
CA ARG A 119 1.08 0.24 -3.36
C ARG A 119 1.12 0.68 -1.90
N HIS A 120 1.28 1.98 -1.64
CA HIS A 120 1.27 2.52 -0.28
C HIS A 120 -0.07 2.29 0.44
N LEU A 121 -1.20 2.49 -0.25
CA LEU A 121 -2.53 2.25 0.31
C LEU A 121 -2.77 0.77 0.59
N THR A 122 -2.43 -0.12 -0.35
CA THR A 122 -2.57 -1.58 -0.16
C THR A 122 -1.70 -2.07 0.98
N TRP A 123 -0.44 -1.63 1.05
CA TRP A 123 0.45 -1.97 2.16
C TRP A 123 -0.10 -1.49 3.49
N LEU A 124 -0.48 -0.20 3.58
CA LEU A 124 -1.01 0.37 4.82
C LEU A 124 -2.32 -0.31 5.24
N CYS A 125 -3.17 -0.69 4.30
CA CYS A 125 -4.40 -1.43 4.60
C CYS A 125 -4.10 -2.77 5.28
N ARG A 126 -3.15 -3.54 4.72
CA ARG A 126 -2.72 -4.82 5.30
C ARG A 126 -2.04 -4.64 6.65
N ASP A 127 -1.19 -3.64 6.80
CA ASP A 127 -0.53 -3.31 8.07
C ASP A 127 -1.55 -2.97 9.16
N ILE A 128 -2.63 -2.26 8.81
CA ILE A 128 -3.74 -1.96 9.72
C ILE A 128 -4.48 -3.23 10.13
N LEU A 129 -4.82 -4.11 9.18
CA LEU A 129 -5.47 -5.40 9.50
C LEU A 129 -4.58 -6.25 10.42
N GLN A 130 -3.28 -6.33 10.14
CA GLN A 130 -2.33 -7.08 10.97
C GLN A 130 -2.16 -6.48 12.37
N THR A 131 -2.22 -5.15 12.49
CA THR A 131 -2.00 -4.46 13.77
C THR A 131 -3.24 -4.50 14.68
N LEU A 132 -4.43 -4.37 14.12
CA LEU A 132 -5.68 -4.30 14.89
C LEU A 132 -6.43 -5.62 14.95
N GLY A 133 -6.31 -6.45 13.91
CA GLY A 133 -7.18 -7.58 13.68
C GLY A 133 -8.49 -7.16 13.00
N GLU A 134 -9.06 -8.09 12.24
CA GLU A 134 -10.33 -7.95 11.54
C GLU A 134 -11.51 -7.78 12.53
N GLU A 135 -11.44 -8.45 13.68
CA GLU A 135 -12.48 -8.38 14.73
C GLU A 135 -12.63 -6.96 15.30
N ASP A 136 -11.52 -6.30 15.66
CA ASP A 136 -11.52 -4.92 16.17
C ASP A 136 -12.19 -3.95 15.18
N ILE A 137 -11.94 -4.13 13.88
CA ILE A 137 -12.50 -3.29 12.82
C ILE A 137 -13.98 -3.60 12.63
N TRP A 138 -14.36 -4.87 12.69
CA TRP A 138 -15.75 -5.29 12.64
C TRP A 138 -16.55 -4.78 13.83
N GLU A 139 -16.00 -4.79 15.04
CA GLU A 139 -16.64 -4.20 16.23
C GLU A 139 -16.87 -2.69 16.08
N LEU A 140 -15.88 -1.96 15.55
CA LEU A 140 -16.03 -0.53 15.25
C LEU A 140 -17.18 -0.29 14.27
N PHE A 141 -17.23 -1.08 13.19
CA PHE A 141 -18.31 -0.99 12.21
C PHE A 141 -19.67 -1.32 12.83
N ARG A 142 -19.78 -2.41 13.60
CA ARG A 142 -21.03 -2.83 14.23
C ARG A 142 -21.56 -1.78 15.20
N LYS A 143 -20.67 -1.12 15.94
CA LYS A 143 -21.03 -0.10 16.93
C LYS A 143 -21.45 1.22 16.31
N HIS A 144 -20.83 1.62 15.21
CA HIS A 144 -20.99 2.95 14.62
C HIS A 144 -21.70 2.95 13.26
N ALA A 145 -22.05 1.77 12.72
CA ALA A 145 -22.50 1.55 11.34
C ALA A 145 -21.50 2.00 10.25
N GLN A 146 -20.29 2.37 10.66
CA GLN A 146 -19.17 2.78 9.83
C GLN A 146 -17.87 2.56 10.62
N VAL A 147 -16.72 2.55 9.95
CA VAL A 147 -15.42 2.51 10.61
C VAL A 147 -14.93 3.96 10.80
N PRO A 148 -15.10 4.57 11.99
CA PRO A 148 -14.72 5.96 12.21
C PRO A 148 -13.20 6.12 12.21
N ALA A 149 -12.69 6.86 11.24
CA ALA A 149 -11.25 7.07 11.08
C ALA A 149 -10.59 7.72 12.31
N VAL A 150 -11.33 8.53 13.08
CA VAL A 150 -10.84 9.08 14.36
C VAL A 150 -10.41 7.97 15.33
N HIS A 151 -11.19 6.90 15.44
CA HIS A 151 -10.87 5.79 16.33
C HIS A 151 -9.77 4.88 15.75
N LEU A 152 -9.83 4.61 14.46
CA LEU A 152 -8.85 3.78 13.76
C LEU A 152 -7.46 4.45 13.73
N CYS A 153 -7.40 5.64 13.15
CA CYS A 153 -6.18 6.34 12.77
C CYS A 153 -5.52 7.11 13.92
N SER A 154 -6.29 7.63 14.89
CA SER A 154 -5.72 8.45 15.97
C SER A 154 -5.50 7.66 17.26
N LYS A 155 -6.43 6.78 17.63
CA LYS A 155 -6.40 6.09 18.94
C LYS A 155 -5.46 4.89 18.92
N LYS A 156 -5.59 4.02 17.92
CA LYS A 156 -4.83 2.77 17.85
C LYS A 156 -3.52 2.94 17.07
N LEU A 157 -3.57 3.55 15.88
CA LEU A 157 -2.42 3.60 14.97
C LEU A 157 -1.56 4.88 15.06
N ARG A 158 -2.09 5.96 15.66
CA ARG A 158 -1.43 7.28 15.77
C ARG A 158 -0.91 7.83 14.44
N LEU A 159 -1.59 7.52 13.34
CA LEU A 159 -1.29 8.01 11.99
C LEU A 159 -1.81 9.43 11.76
N CYS A 160 -2.87 9.80 12.46
CA CYS A 160 -3.39 11.16 12.47
C CYS A 160 -2.88 11.92 13.71
N PRO A 161 -2.55 13.22 13.56
CA PRO A 161 -2.27 14.05 14.71
C PRO A 161 -3.49 14.07 15.62
N LYS A 162 -3.29 13.97 16.94
CA LYS A 162 -4.37 14.21 17.90
C LYS A 162 -4.89 15.62 17.67
N ASP A 163 -6.19 15.76 17.45
CA ASP A 163 -6.85 17.06 17.51
C ASP A 163 -6.51 17.72 18.86
N ARG A 164 -5.51 18.60 18.85
CA ARG A 164 -5.44 19.66 19.84
C ARG A 164 -6.63 20.52 19.49
N GLN A 165 -7.77 20.29 20.16
CA GLN A 165 -8.85 21.26 20.21
C GLN A 165 -8.22 22.59 20.61
N ARG A 166 -7.92 23.42 19.61
CA ARG A 166 -7.66 24.84 19.79
C ARG A 166 -8.98 25.36 20.29
N LYS A 167 -9.11 25.44 21.61
CA LYS A 167 -10.09 26.26 22.31
C LYS A 167 -9.85 27.69 21.79
N ARG A 168 -10.49 28.05 20.67
CA ARG A 168 -10.58 29.44 20.22
C ARG A 168 -11.28 30.14 21.37
N GLY A 169 -10.52 30.92 22.13
CA GLY A 169 -11.09 31.80 23.13
C GLY A 169 -11.97 32.79 22.41
N ASP A 170 -13.28 32.61 22.49
CA ASP A 170 -14.25 33.66 22.30
C ASP A 170 -14.01 34.71 23.39
N GLY A 171 -13.16 35.66 23.06
CA GLY A 171 -12.77 36.79 23.88
C GLY A 171 -12.74 38.04 23.05
N ALA A 172 -13.85 38.34 22.35
CA ALA A 172 -14.09 39.64 21.76
C ALA A 172 -15.29 40.27 22.47
N LYS A 173 -15.01 40.94 23.60
CA LYS A 173 -15.88 42.00 24.13
C LYS A 173 -16.05 43.05 23.03
N SER A 174 -17.27 43.21 22.55
CA SER A 174 -17.65 44.39 21.77
C SER A 174 -18.24 45.38 22.76
N ASP A 175 -17.40 46.31 23.21
CA ASP A 175 -17.83 47.60 23.75
C ASP A 175 -17.58 48.62 22.64
N LEU A 176 -18.63 48.96 21.88
CA LEU A 176 -18.78 50.25 21.20
C LEU A 176 -20.26 50.49 20.87
#